data_AF-A0A0K1P704-F1
#
_entry.id   AF-A0A0K1P704-F1
#
_cell.length_a   1.000
_cell.length_b   1.000
_cell.length_c   1.000
_cell.angle_alpha   90.00
_cell.angle_beta   90.00
_cell.angle_gamma   90.00
#
_symmetry.space_group_name_H-M   'P 1'
#
loop_
_entity.id
_entity.type
_entity.pdbx_description
1 polymer ?
#
loop_
_entity_poly.entity_id
_entity_poly.type
_entity_poly.pdbx_seq_one_letter_code
_entity_poly.pdbx_strand_id
1 'polypeptide(L)'
;MDRLAKSFTNAGSYFTLASTIPLFCLSVIMMSIKSIVISSLMQIKFIGEWLSSLVEETLTAIKNFGIGLFLVLIIIVCVLVTIITLINFKGSIKQRIGYFIGIVIGGIMIFTSSIPFIYSKSNTEDGIWILITGFLFTFCGIGGTFLALGSILGIIFAKTEKTLEGTKTLKDKFSIST
;
A
#
# COMPACT_ATOMS: atom_id res chain seq x y z
N MET A 1 8.78 16.60 17.32
CA MET A 1 8.27 16.54 15.93
C MET A 1 8.55 15.19 15.27
N ASP A 2 9.64 14.47 15.58
CA ASP A 2 9.85 13.09 15.10
C ASP A 2 8.72 12.12 15.47
N ARG A 3 8.11 12.27 16.66
CA ARG A 3 6.91 11.51 17.05
C ARG A 3 5.72 11.75 16.10
N LEU A 4 5.51 12.99 15.64
CA LEU A 4 4.45 13.31 14.69
C LEU A 4 4.73 12.70 13.32
N ALA A 5 5.97 12.77 12.83
CA ALA A 5 6.37 12.14 11.57
C ALA A 5 6.14 10.62 11.59
N LYS A 6 6.52 9.95 12.69
CA LYS A 6 6.23 8.52 12.91
C LYS A 6 4.74 8.24 12.90
N SER A 7 3.95 9.03 13.62
CA SER A 7 2.50 8.86 13.67
C SER A 7 1.85 9.03 12.31
N PHE A 8 2.21 10.05 11.53
CA PHE A 8 1.67 10.26 10.18
C PHE A 8 2.05 9.12 9.23
N THR A 9 3.31 8.68 9.26
CA THR A 9 3.78 7.60 8.39
C THR A 9 3.12 6.26 8.75
N ASN A 10 2.98 5.98 10.05
CA ASN A 10 2.30 4.79 10.55
C ASN A 10 0.80 4.83 10.23
N ALA A 11 0.15 5.99 10.40
CA ALA A 11 -1.26 6.16 10.06
C ALA A 11 -1.51 5.89 8.57
N GLY A 12 -0.68 6.45 7.67
CA GLY A 12 -0.74 6.16 6.25
C GLY A 12 -0.53 4.66 5.95
N SER A 13 0.50 4.05 6.54
CA SER A 13 0.80 2.63 6.34
C SER A 13 -0.32 1.71 6.83
N TYR A 14 -0.89 1.98 8.02
CA TYR A 14 -2.01 1.22 8.57
C TYR A 14 -3.30 1.42 7.78
N PHE A 15 -3.57 2.63 7.31
CA PHE A 15 -4.71 2.90 6.44
C PHE A 15 -4.62 2.09 5.14
N THR A 16 -3.44 2.07 4.50
CA THR A 16 -3.22 1.27 3.29
C THR A 16 -3.34 -0.23 3.59
N LEU A 17 -2.79 -0.71 4.71
CA LEU A 17 -2.93 -2.12 5.13
C LEU A 17 -4.40 -2.51 5.37
N ALA A 18 -5.16 -1.68 6.08
CA ALA A 18 -6.59 -1.91 6.30
C ALA A 18 -7.36 -1.97 4.97
N SER A 19 -6.99 -1.11 4.02
CA SER A 19 -7.60 -1.04 2.69
C SER A 19 -7.24 -2.25 1.81
N THR A 20 -6.09 -2.90 2.03
CA THR A 20 -5.73 -4.13 1.30
C THR A 20 -6.55 -5.35 1.69
N ILE A 21 -7.15 -5.39 2.89
CA ILE A 21 -7.96 -6.53 3.37
C ILE A 21 -9.17 -6.82 2.45
N PRO A 22 -10.06 -5.87 2.16
CA PRO A 22 -11.19 -6.13 1.25
C PRO A 22 -10.72 -6.53 -0.17
N LEU A 23 -9.57 -6.02 -0.62
CA LEU A 23 -8.98 -6.42 -1.91
C LEU A 23 -8.45 -7.86 -1.89
N PHE A 24 -7.87 -8.32 -0.77
CA PHE A 24 -7.52 -9.74 -0.58
C PHE A 24 -8.76 -10.63 -0.62
N CYS A 25 -9.84 -10.23 0.06
CA CYS A 25 -11.10 -10.98 0.02
C CYS A 25 -11.63 -11.08 -1.41
N LEU A 26 -11.68 -9.97 -2.15
CA LEU A 26 -12.10 -9.94 -3.55
C LEU A 26 -11.23 -10.88 -4.41
N SER A 27 -9.92 -10.82 -4.24
CA SER A 27 -8.97 -11.67 -4.95
C SER A 27 -9.23 -13.17 -4.71
N VAL A 28 -9.39 -13.59 -3.45
CA VAL A 28 -9.68 -14.98 -3.10
C VAL A 28 -11.00 -15.45 -3.71
N ILE A 29 -12.03 -14.59 -3.72
CA ILE A 29 -13.30 -14.87 -4.39
C ILE A 29 -13.07 -15.08 -5.90
N MET A 30 -12.35 -14.17 -6.55
CA MET A 30 -12.05 -14.27 -7.99
C MET A 30 -11.25 -15.52 -8.35
N MET A 31 -10.32 -15.96 -7.50
CA MET A 31 -9.60 -17.23 -7.71
C MET A 31 -10.52 -18.44 -7.61
N SER A 32 -11.48 -18.39 -6.70
CA SER A 32 -12.36 -19.51 -6.36
C SER A 32 -13.56 -19.61 -7.30
N ILE A 33 -13.97 -18.51 -7.93
CA ILE A 33 -15.22 -18.44 -8.71
C ILE A 33 -15.26 -19.42 -9.87
N LYS A 34 -14.13 -19.67 -10.57
CA LYS A 34 -14.06 -20.68 -11.63
C LYS A 34 -14.46 -22.06 -11.12
N SER A 35 -13.89 -22.48 -10.00
CA SER A 35 -14.15 -23.80 -9.42
C SER A 35 -15.60 -23.93 -8.96
N ILE A 36 -16.14 -22.87 -8.34
CA ILE A 36 -17.52 -22.85 -7.84
C ILE A 36 -18.52 -22.92 -8.98
N VAL A 37 -18.32 -22.12 -10.03
CA VAL A 37 -19.24 -22.04 -11.17
C VAL A 37 -19.20 -23.32 -12.00
N ILE A 38 -18.02 -23.85 -12.33
CA ILE A 38 -17.91 -25.10 -13.10
C ILE A 38 -18.51 -26.28 -12.31
N SER A 39 -18.22 -26.38 -11.01
CA SER A 39 -18.78 -27.45 -10.17
C SER A 39 -20.30 -27.36 -10.08
N SER A 40 -20.86 -26.16 -10.01
CA SER A 40 -22.31 -25.92 -10.01
C SER A 40 -22.95 -26.24 -11.37
N LEU A 41 -22.31 -25.87 -12.48
CA LEU A 41 -22.81 -26.11 -13.83
C LEU A 41 -22.80 -27.61 -14.18
N MET A 42 -21.77 -28.34 -13.78
CA MET A 42 -21.66 -29.79 -14.00
C MET A 42 -22.81 -30.59 -13.34
N GLN A 43 -23.52 -30.03 -12.36
CA GLN A 43 -24.71 -30.66 -11.77
C GLN A 43 -25.93 -30.65 -12.73
N ILE A 44 -25.92 -29.80 -13.76
CA ILE A 44 -27.05 -29.57 -14.69
C ILE A 44 -26.81 -30.26 -16.04
N LYS A 45 -26.38 -31.54 -16.04
CA LYS A 45 -26.20 -32.42 -17.24
C LYS A 45 -25.77 -31.67 -18.54
N PHE A 46 -26.31 -32.04 -19.70
CA PHE A 46 -25.92 -31.58 -21.04
C PHE A 46 -25.93 -30.05 -21.21
N ILE A 47 -26.83 -29.34 -20.50
CA ILE A 47 -26.92 -27.87 -20.51
C ILE A 47 -25.75 -27.26 -19.73
N GLY A 48 -25.33 -27.92 -18.65
CA GLY A 48 -24.18 -27.55 -17.83
C GLY A 48 -22.84 -27.62 -18.56
N GLU A 49 -22.62 -28.69 -19.34
CA GLU A 49 -21.41 -28.83 -20.18
C GLU A 49 -21.34 -27.74 -21.25
N TRP A 50 -22.46 -27.48 -21.93
CA TRP A 50 -22.54 -26.43 -22.93
C TRP A 50 -22.30 -25.04 -22.31
N LEU A 51 -22.97 -24.70 -21.20
CA LEU A 51 -22.72 -23.42 -20.49
C LEU A 51 -21.29 -23.31 -19.98
N SER A 52 -20.71 -24.39 -19.47
CA SER A 52 -19.33 -24.40 -18.99
C SER A 52 -18.36 -24.03 -20.12
N SER A 53 -18.56 -24.59 -21.32
CA SER A 53 -17.70 -24.30 -22.48
C SER A 53 -17.73 -22.83 -22.92
N LEU A 54 -18.87 -22.14 -22.73
CA LEU A 54 -19.06 -20.72 -23.08
C LEU A 54 -18.43 -19.77 -22.06
N VAL A 55 -18.44 -20.15 -20.77
CA VAL A 55 -18.01 -19.25 -19.68
C VAL A 55 -16.58 -19.58 -19.20
N GLU A 56 -16.00 -20.71 -19.61
CA GLU A 56 -14.69 -21.18 -19.13
C GLU A 56 -13.55 -20.21 -19.40
N GLU A 57 -13.47 -19.63 -20.61
CA GLU A 57 -12.42 -18.67 -20.96
C GLU A 57 -12.50 -17.42 -20.08
N THR A 58 -13.70 -16.86 -19.93
CA THR A 58 -13.98 -15.70 -19.06
C THR A 58 -13.66 -15.99 -17.59
N LEU A 59 -14.06 -17.15 -17.06
CA LEU A 59 -13.75 -17.56 -15.69
C LEU A 59 -12.25 -17.78 -15.48
N THR A 60 -11.55 -18.26 -16.50
CA THR A 60 -10.09 -18.43 -16.45
C THR A 60 -9.39 -17.09 -16.43
N ALA A 61 -9.84 -16.12 -17.23
CA ALA A 61 -9.34 -14.75 -17.19
C ALA A 61 -9.58 -14.09 -15.81
N ILE A 62 -10.79 -14.22 -15.24
CA ILE A 62 -11.12 -13.72 -13.90
C ILE A 62 -10.23 -14.37 -12.83
N LYS A 63 -10.04 -15.69 -12.89
CA LYS A 63 -9.16 -16.43 -11.97
C LYS A 63 -7.73 -15.92 -12.06
N ASN A 64 -7.19 -15.78 -13.27
CA ASN A 64 -5.82 -15.33 -13.49
C ASN A 64 -5.63 -13.87 -13.02
N PHE A 65 -6.61 -13.01 -13.26
CA PHE A 65 -6.63 -11.66 -12.71
C PHE A 65 -6.65 -11.67 -11.18
N GLY A 66 -7.47 -12.52 -10.57
CA GLY A 66 -7.50 -12.74 -9.13
C GLY A 66 -6.13 -13.14 -8.57
N ILE A 67 -5.46 -14.11 -9.19
CA ILE A 67 -4.09 -14.55 -8.84
C ILE A 67 -3.09 -13.39 -8.95
N GLY A 68 -3.10 -12.66 -10.06
CA GLY A 68 -2.22 -11.51 -10.26
C GLY A 68 -2.43 -10.44 -9.19
N LEU A 69 -3.69 -10.10 -8.88
CA LEU A 69 -4.03 -9.12 -7.87
C LEU A 69 -3.57 -9.57 -6.47
N PHE A 70 -3.68 -10.85 -6.13
CA PHE A 70 -3.18 -11.39 -4.86
C PHE A 70 -1.68 -11.24 -4.68
N LEU A 71 -0.91 -11.59 -5.71
CA LEU A 71 0.55 -11.50 -5.69
C LEU A 71 1.00 -10.05 -5.51
N VAL A 72 0.35 -9.12 -6.21
CA VAL A 72 0.60 -7.68 -6.06
C VAL A 72 0.30 -7.21 -4.63
N LEU A 73 -0.84 -7.64 -4.06
CA LEU A 73 -1.20 -7.28 -2.69
C LEU A 73 -0.19 -7.81 -1.65
N ILE A 74 0.32 -9.04 -1.82
CA ILE A 74 1.39 -9.58 -0.95
C ILE A 74 2.62 -8.68 -0.99
N ILE A 75 3.06 -8.27 -2.19
CA ILE A 75 4.22 -7.40 -2.35
C ILE A 75 3.99 -6.08 -1.62
N ILE A 76 2.81 -5.48 -1.76
CA ILE A 76 2.44 -4.23 -1.06
C ILE A 76 2.54 -4.41 0.45
N VAL A 77 1.99 -5.50 1.00
CA VAL A 77 2.06 -5.79 2.44
C VAL A 77 3.52 -5.93 2.90
N CYS A 78 4.34 -6.69 2.18
CA CYS A 78 5.75 -6.86 2.52
C CYS A 78 6.50 -5.52 2.54
N VAL A 79 6.25 -4.65 1.57
CA VAL A 79 6.85 -3.31 1.50
C VAL A 79 6.41 -2.45 2.68
N LEU A 80 5.10 -2.40 2.97
CA LEU A 80 4.58 -1.59 4.08
C LEU A 80 5.09 -2.06 5.44
N VAL A 81 5.14 -3.38 5.67
CA VAL A 81 5.72 -3.94 6.89
C VAL A 81 7.19 -3.53 7.02
N THR A 82 7.96 -3.63 5.93
CA THR A 82 9.37 -3.23 5.92
C THR A 82 9.53 -1.75 6.29
N ILE A 83 8.69 -0.86 5.75
CA ILE A 83 8.70 0.58 6.08
C ILE A 83 8.43 0.79 7.58
N ILE A 84 7.36 0.18 8.11
CA ILE A 84 6.99 0.29 9.54
C ILE A 84 8.12 -0.20 10.43
N THR A 85 8.72 -1.36 10.12
CA THR A 85 9.84 -1.92 10.88
C THR A 85 11.06 -1.00 10.84
N LEU A 86 11.40 -0.45 9.66
CA LEU A 86 12.54 0.46 9.49
C LEU A 86 12.41 1.75 10.28
N ILE A 87 11.21 2.34 10.31
CA ILE A 87 10.91 3.58 11.03
C ILE A 87 10.92 3.37 12.55
N ASN A 88 10.53 2.19 13.02
CA ASN A 88 10.49 1.88 14.44
C ASN A 88 11.85 1.46 15.04
N PHE A 89 12.89 1.22 14.23
CA PHE A 89 14.22 0.93 14.77
C PHE A 89 14.80 2.10 15.57
N LYS A 90 15.55 1.82 16.63
CA LYS A 90 16.32 2.84 17.39
C LYS A 90 17.51 3.42 16.61
N GLY A 91 17.91 2.76 15.52
CA GLY A 91 19.01 3.17 14.66
C GLY A 91 18.62 4.31 13.73
N SER A 92 19.14 5.49 14.02
CA SER A 92 18.83 6.73 13.29
C SER A 92 19.23 6.78 11.80
N ILE A 93 20.10 5.88 11.31
CA ILE A 93 20.36 5.69 9.87
C ILE A 93 19.27 4.82 9.25
N LYS A 94 18.88 3.73 9.92
CA LYS A 94 17.83 2.81 9.47
C LYS A 94 16.47 3.52 9.37
N GLN A 95 16.18 4.41 10.32
CA GLN A 95 14.99 5.27 10.30
C GLN A 95 14.95 6.17 9.06
N ARG A 96 16.07 6.84 8.72
CA ARG A 96 16.16 7.70 7.52
C ARG A 96 15.95 6.91 6.23
N ILE A 97 16.49 5.69 6.15
CA ILE A 97 16.25 4.80 5.00
C ILE A 97 14.77 4.42 4.93
N GLY A 98 14.14 4.08 6.07
CA GLY A 98 12.70 3.80 6.14
C GLY A 98 11.85 4.96 5.63
N TYR A 99 12.13 6.19 6.09
CA TYR A 99 11.45 7.38 5.59
C TYR A 99 11.73 7.63 4.10
N PHE A 100 12.96 7.45 3.61
CA PHE A 100 13.27 7.61 2.19
C PHE A 100 12.47 6.64 1.32
N ILE A 101 12.40 5.36 1.71
CA ILE A 101 11.56 4.37 1.04
C ILE A 101 10.08 4.79 1.11
N GLY A 102 9.61 5.27 2.26
CA GLY A 102 8.26 5.79 2.43
C GLY A 102 7.91 6.94 1.49
N ILE A 103 8.84 7.86 1.20
CA ILE A 103 8.66 8.92 0.19
C ILE A 103 8.53 8.32 -1.20
N VAL A 104 9.43 7.41 -1.58
CA VAL A 104 9.41 6.80 -2.92
C VAL A 104 8.11 6.04 -3.14
N ILE A 105 7.72 5.18 -2.19
CA ILE A 105 6.49 4.38 -2.28
C ILE A 105 5.24 5.26 -2.21
N GLY A 106 5.20 6.23 -1.28
CA GLY A 106 4.08 7.17 -1.18
C GLY A 106 3.92 8.01 -2.44
N GLY A 107 5.03 8.47 -3.02
CA GLY A 107 5.04 9.19 -4.30
C GLY A 107 4.53 8.34 -5.46
N ILE A 108 4.97 7.08 -5.56
CA ILE A 108 4.46 6.13 -6.57
C ILE A 108 2.95 5.94 -6.40
N MET A 109 2.45 5.77 -5.17
CA MET A 109 1.02 5.59 -4.92
C MET A 109 0.18 6.82 -5.30
N ILE A 110 0.69 8.02 -5.03
CA ILE A 110 0.03 9.27 -5.46
C ILE A 110 0.03 9.34 -6.99
N PHE A 111 1.15 9.02 -7.63
CA PHE A 111 1.27 9.04 -9.08
C PHE A 111 0.32 8.04 -9.75
N THR A 112 0.25 6.80 -9.27
CA THR A 112 -0.67 5.79 -9.80
C THR A 112 -2.13 6.17 -9.59
N SER A 113 -2.46 6.81 -8.47
CA SER A 113 -3.81 7.35 -8.24
C SER A 113 -4.19 8.47 -9.19
N SER A 114 -3.21 9.15 -9.80
CA SER A 114 -3.42 10.26 -10.73
C SER A 114 -3.58 9.79 -12.19
N ILE A 115 -3.16 8.56 -12.53
CA ILE A 115 -3.24 8.01 -13.89
C ILE A 115 -4.66 8.11 -14.48
N PRO A 116 -5.74 7.72 -13.77
CA PRO A 116 -7.09 7.77 -14.34
C PRO A 116 -7.51 9.20 -14.69
N PHE A 117 -7.09 10.20 -13.92
CA PHE A 117 -7.38 11.61 -14.17
C PHE A 117 -6.64 12.15 -15.40
N ILE A 118 -5.42 11.68 -15.67
CA ILE A 118 -4.62 12.07 -16.84
C ILE A 118 -5.16 11.42 -18.12
N TYR A 119 -5.65 10.17 -18.01
CA TYR A 119 -6.12 9.39 -19.16
C TYR A 119 -7.62 9.57 -19.45
N SER A 120 -8.37 10.29 -18.60
CA SER A 120 -9.81 10.58 -18.75
C SER A 120 -10.12 11.58 -19.88
N LYS A 121 -9.50 11.41 -21.05
CA LYS A 121 -9.76 12.21 -22.26
C LYS A 121 -10.95 11.70 -23.09
N SER A 122 -11.58 10.59 -22.71
CA SER A 122 -12.67 9.97 -23.45
C SER A 122 -13.97 9.97 -22.63
N ASN A 123 -14.99 10.67 -23.13
CA ASN A 123 -16.42 10.60 -22.78
C ASN A 123 -16.77 9.64 -21.62
N THR A 124 -16.64 10.12 -20.39
CA THR A 124 -16.92 9.34 -19.18
C THR A 124 -18.41 9.34 -18.87
N GLU A 125 -19.17 8.46 -19.53
CA GLU A 125 -20.48 7.99 -19.03
C GLU A 125 -20.38 6.61 -18.36
N ASP A 126 -19.24 5.93 -18.46
CA ASP A 126 -19.04 4.62 -17.83
C ASP A 126 -18.84 4.76 -16.32
N GLY A 127 -19.89 4.47 -15.55
CA GLY A 127 -19.87 4.46 -14.08
C GLY A 127 -18.79 3.55 -13.48
N ILE A 128 -18.33 2.54 -14.22
CA ILE A 128 -17.20 1.68 -13.83
C ILE A 128 -15.89 2.48 -13.77
N TRP A 129 -15.64 3.39 -14.71
CA TRP A 129 -14.41 4.18 -14.74
C TRP A 129 -14.36 5.20 -13.60
N ILE A 130 -15.51 5.80 -13.28
CA ILE A 130 -15.68 6.69 -12.13
C ILE A 130 -15.40 5.92 -10.83
N LEU A 131 -15.92 4.71 -10.71
CA LEU A 131 -15.72 3.85 -9.54
C LEU A 131 -14.25 3.44 -9.36
N ILE A 132 -13.57 3.02 -10.45
CA ILE A 132 -12.14 2.68 -10.45
C ILE A 132 -11.30 3.90 -10.04
N THR A 133 -11.60 5.07 -10.61
CA THR A 133 -10.91 6.32 -10.30
C THR A 133 -11.10 6.72 -8.83
N GLY A 134 -12.33 6.63 -8.32
CA GLY A 134 -12.66 6.91 -6.94
C GLY A 134 -11.94 5.98 -5.95
N PHE A 135 -11.88 4.68 -6.25
CA PHE A 135 -11.16 3.72 -5.42
C PHE A 135 -9.64 3.93 -5.45
N LEU A 136 -9.05 4.17 -6.61
CA LEU A 136 -7.61 4.47 -6.72
C LEU A 136 -7.25 5.75 -5.98
N PHE A 137 -8.05 6.80 -6.11
CA PHE A 137 -7.83 8.06 -5.39
C PHE A 137 -7.95 7.87 -3.87
N THR A 138 -9.00 7.19 -3.42
CA THR A 138 -9.26 7.01 -1.98
C THR A 138 -8.20 6.12 -1.32
N PHE A 139 -7.87 4.98 -1.93
CA PHE A 139 -6.98 4.00 -1.29
C PHE A 139 -5.50 4.29 -1.56
N CYS A 140 -5.12 4.60 -2.80
CA CYS A 140 -3.73 4.88 -3.15
C CYS A 140 -3.38 6.35 -2.95
N GLY A 141 -4.26 7.28 -3.32
CA GLY A 141 -4.02 8.71 -3.21
C GLY A 141 -3.95 9.20 -1.77
N ILE A 142 -5.00 8.98 -0.97
CA ILE A 142 -5.05 9.43 0.43
C ILE A 142 -3.97 8.71 1.26
N GLY A 143 -3.92 7.37 1.19
CA GLY A 143 -2.91 6.59 1.90
C GLY A 143 -1.48 6.97 1.52
N GLY A 144 -1.21 7.13 0.22
CA GLY A 144 0.08 7.58 -0.30
C GLY A 144 0.46 8.99 0.16
N THR A 145 -0.52 9.90 0.27
CA THR A 145 -0.31 11.27 0.77
C THR A 145 0.10 11.28 2.23
N PHE A 146 -0.60 10.54 3.10
CA PHE A 146 -0.22 10.41 4.51
C PHE A 146 1.17 9.78 4.68
N LEU A 147 1.47 8.74 3.89
CA LEU A 147 2.76 8.06 3.91
C LEU A 147 3.89 9.01 3.45
N ALA A 148 3.71 9.71 2.35
CA ALA A 148 4.70 10.63 1.80
C ALA A 148 4.93 11.84 2.72
N LEU A 149 3.87 12.48 3.21
CA LEU A 149 3.98 13.62 4.13
C LEU A 149 4.64 13.23 5.44
N GLY A 150 4.21 12.12 6.05
CA GLY A 150 4.83 11.59 7.26
C GLY A 150 6.32 11.30 7.06
N SER A 151 6.67 10.75 5.91
CA SER A 151 8.05 10.41 5.57
C SER A 151 8.92 11.62 5.27
N ILE A 152 8.39 12.65 4.59
CA ILE A 152 9.08 13.94 4.37
C ILE A 152 9.38 14.61 5.70
N LEU A 153 8.38 14.71 6.59
CA LEU A 153 8.58 15.22 7.95
C LEU A 153 9.61 14.36 8.70
N GLY A 154 9.55 13.04 8.52
CA GLY A 154 10.48 12.08 9.09
C GLY A 154 11.93 12.36 8.70
N ILE A 155 12.21 12.62 7.41
CA ILE A 155 13.57 12.95 6.96
C ILE A 155 14.05 14.29 7.55
N ILE A 156 13.19 15.31 7.56
CA ILE A 156 13.54 16.65 8.07
C ILE A 156 13.86 16.60 9.57
N PHE A 157 13.11 15.81 10.34
CA PHE A 157 13.24 15.73 11.80
C PHE A 157 14.08 14.56 12.31
N ALA A 158 14.46 13.60 11.45
CA ALA A 158 15.31 12.49 11.83
C ALA A 158 16.73 12.98 12.14
N LYS A 159 16.99 13.23 13.43
CA LYS A 159 18.26 13.60 14.08
C LYS A 159 18.59 15.09 14.10
N THR A 160 18.00 15.75 15.09
CA THR A 160 18.63 16.87 15.84
C THR A 160 19.10 16.41 17.23
N GLU A 161 19.23 15.10 17.48
CA GLU A 161 19.55 14.56 18.83
C GLU A 161 21.05 14.27 19.06
N LYS A 162 21.84 14.02 18.01
CA LYS A 162 23.27 13.67 18.19
C LYS A 162 24.16 14.82 18.69
N THR A 163 23.68 16.06 18.70
CA THR A 163 24.49 17.21 19.13
C THR A 163 24.39 17.48 20.64
N LEU A 164 23.39 16.94 21.35
CA LEU A 164 23.16 17.29 22.76
C LEU A 164 23.89 16.40 23.78
N GLU A 165 24.13 15.11 23.49
CA GLU A 165 24.87 14.23 24.41
C GLU A 165 26.39 14.46 24.40
N GLY A 166 26.97 14.85 23.25
CA GLY A 166 28.37 15.25 23.16
C GLY A 166 28.66 16.56 23.89
N THR A 167 27.67 17.45 23.98
CA THR A 167 27.83 18.75 24.66
C THR A 167 27.66 18.61 26.18
N LYS A 168 26.82 17.68 26.66
CA LYS A 168 26.69 17.37 28.10
C LYS A 168 27.94 16.70 28.66
N THR A 169 28.50 15.71 27.96
CA THR A 169 29.74 15.04 28.40
C THR A 169 30.96 15.95 28.39
N LEU A 170 31.01 16.96 27.52
CA LEU A 170 32.05 17.98 27.56
C LEU A 170 31.84 18.95 28.73
N LYS A 171 30.61 19.43 28.98
CA LYS A 171 30.35 20.30 30.15
C LYS A 171 30.65 19.60 31.48
N ASP A 172 30.30 18.33 31.63
CA ASP A 172 30.56 17.57 32.85
C ASP A 172 32.05 17.23 33.04
N LYS A 173 32.85 17.19 31.96
CA LYS A 173 34.31 17.05 32.07
C LYS A 173 35.03 18.35 32.40
N PHE A 174 34.47 19.50 32.02
CA PHE A 174 35.08 20.83 32.27
C PHE A 174 34.56 21.52 33.54
N SER A 175 33.49 21.03 34.17
CA SER A 175 32.95 21.58 35.44
C SER A 175 33.60 21.00 36.70
N ILE A 176 34.49 20.01 36.57
CA ILE A 176 35.18 19.35 37.70
C ILE A 176 36.58 19.97 37.93
N SER A 177 37.01 20.97 37.15
CA SER A 177 38.37 21.54 37.21
C SER A 177 38.47 22.98 37.75
N THR A 178 37.58 23.40 38.63
CA THR A 178 37.66 24.68 39.37
C THR A 178 37.29 24.45 40.82
#